data_AF-A0A7C4J7V0-F1
#
_entry.id   AF-A0A7C4J7V0-F1
#
_cell.length_a   1.000
_cell.length_b   1.000
_cell.length_c   1.000
_cell.angle_alpha   90.00
_cell.angle_beta   90.00
_cell.angle_gamma   90.00
#
_symmetry.space_group_name_H-M   'P 1'
#
loop_
_entity.id
_entity.type
_entity.pdbx_description
1 polymer ?
#
loop_
_entity_poly.entity_id
_entity_poly.type
_entity_poly.pdbx_seq_one_letter_code
_entity_poly.pdbx_strand_id
1 'polypeptide(L)'
;MFDRIDLLTRYAWLLQPDQPMIIGNDLDALLSAQFLHAYLGWTIAGFYNYTTLYHDPQIDPLDCTWVDLDIYHPRAGSIGHHVLKVSPADTVPSYAMP
;
A
#
# COMPACT_ATOMS: atom_id res chain seq x y z
N MET A 1 -10.53 6.77 -18.70
CA MET A 1 -10.23 5.33 -18.45
C MET A 1 -8.75 5.26 -18.13
N PHE A 2 -8.34 4.56 -17.07
CA PHE A 2 -6.91 4.41 -16.75
C PHE A 2 -6.27 3.45 -17.75
N ASP A 3 -5.13 3.83 -18.31
CA ASP A 3 -4.31 2.94 -19.13
C ASP A 3 -3.47 2.05 -18.22
N ARG A 4 -3.61 0.73 -18.40
CA ARG A 4 -2.92 -0.26 -17.57
C ARG A 4 -1.40 -0.22 -17.79
N ILE A 5 -0.94 -0.02 -19.01
CA ILE A 5 0.49 0.01 -19.34
C ILE A 5 1.12 1.25 -18.70
N ASP A 6 0.47 2.40 -18.79
CA ASP A 6 0.94 3.63 -18.15
C ASP A 6 1.02 3.48 -16.64
N LEU A 7 0.00 2.86 -16.01
CA LEU A 7 -0.02 2.62 -14.57
C LEU A 7 1.13 1.72 -14.14
N LEU A 8 1.34 0.60 -14.83
CA LEU A 8 2.41 -0.34 -14.51
C LEU A 8 3.80 0.22 -14.83
N THR A 9 3.91 1.13 -15.79
CA THR A 9 5.16 1.84 -16.08
C THR A 9 5.49 2.84 -14.97
N ARG A 10 4.49 3.58 -14.48
CA ARG A 10 4.66 4.55 -13.39
C ARG A 10 4.91 3.89 -12.04
N TYR A 11 4.27 2.75 -11.79
CA TYR A 11 4.34 2.01 -10.53
C TYR A 11 4.88 0.60 -10.77
N ALA A 12 6.08 0.52 -11.34
CA ALA A 12 6.72 -0.76 -11.68
C ALA A 12 6.90 -1.71 -10.46
N TRP A 13 6.92 -1.16 -9.25
CA TRP A 13 6.97 -1.93 -8.00
C TRP A 13 5.74 -2.84 -7.81
N LEU A 14 4.59 -2.55 -8.42
CA LEU A 14 3.38 -3.41 -8.34
C LEU A 14 3.59 -4.83 -8.89
N LEU A 15 4.59 -5.03 -9.74
CA LEU A 15 4.89 -6.33 -10.35
C LEU A 15 6.14 -6.99 -9.77
N GLN A 16 6.80 -6.37 -8.80
CA GLN A 16 7.98 -6.96 -8.18
C GLN A 16 7.56 -8.16 -7.32
N PRO A 17 8.19 -9.32 -7.46
CA PRO A 17 7.90 -10.47 -6.62
C PRO A 17 8.45 -10.28 -5.20
N ASP A 18 7.96 -11.11 -4.27
CA ASP A 18 8.51 -11.34 -2.93
C ASP A 18 8.64 -10.07 -2.06
N GLN A 19 7.77 -9.07 -2.26
CA GLN A 19 7.80 -7.87 -1.44
C GLN A 19 7.24 -8.11 -0.02
N PRO A 20 7.82 -7.46 1.00
CA PRO A 20 7.20 -7.39 2.31
C PRO A 20 5.99 -6.44 2.27
N MET A 21 4.89 -6.83 2.91
CA MET A 21 3.67 -6.03 3.00
C MET A 21 3.21 -5.81 4.44
N ILE A 22 2.72 -4.60 4.71
CA ILE A 22 1.98 -4.25 5.92
C ILE A 22 0.51 -4.11 5.54
N ILE A 23 -0.38 -4.78 6.26
CA ILE A 23 -1.80 -4.84 5.90
C ILE A 23 -2.70 -4.26 7.00
N GLY A 24 -3.92 -3.87 6.64
CA GLY A 24 -4.99 -3.60 7.60
C GLY A 24 -5.32 -4.82 8.48
N ASN A 25 -6.11 -4.61 9.54
CA ASN A 25 -6.43 -5.65 10.53
C ASN A 25 -7.83 -6.28 10.35
N ASP A 26 -8.43 -6.16 9.17
CA ASP A 26 -9.74 -6.72 8.84
C ASP A 26 -9.68 -7.78 7.73
N LEU A 27 -10.85 -8.23 7.28
CA LEU A 27 -10.97 -9.30 6.29
C LEU A 27 -10.59 -8.84 4.87
N ASP A 28 -10.87 -7.58 4.51
CA ASP A 28 -10.61 -7.06 3.17
C ASP A 28 -9.10 -6.91 2.96
N ALA A 29 -8.39 -6.44 3.98
CA ALA A 29 -6.93 -6.46 4.05
C ALA A 29 -6.35 -7.88 3.90
N LEU A 30 -6.89 -8.85 4.63
CA LEU A 30 -6.39 -10.23 4.59
C LEU A 30 -6.62 -10.89 3.23
N LEU A 31 -7.79 -10.70 2.62
CA LEU A 31 -8.10 -11.25 1.29
C LEU A 31 -7.22 -10.60 0.21
N SER A 32 -6.99 -9.30 0.29
CA SER A 32 -6.08 -8.58 -0.60
C SER A 32 -4.64 -9.09 -0.46
N ALA A 33 -4.17 -9.28 0.76
CA ALA A 33 -2.86 -9.85 1.07
C ALA A 33 -2.73 -11.29 0.53
N GLN A 34 -3.76 -12.12 0.70
CA GLN A 34 -3.78 -13.50 0.21
C GLN A 34 -3.67 -13.55 -1.32
N PHE A 35 -4.39 -12.66 -2.01
CA PHE A 35 -4.27 -12.54 -3.46
C PHE A 35 -2.84 -12.18 -3.87
N LEU A 36 -2.26 -11.13 -3.28
CA LEU A 36 -0.90 -10.68 -3.62
C LEU A 36 0.16 -11.74 -3.30
N HIS A 37 0.01 -12.45 -2.19
CA HIS A 37 0.87 -13.57 -1.85
C HIS A 37 0.80 -14.68 -2.91
N ALA A 38 -0.41 -15.09 -3.30
CA ALA A 38 -0.60 -16.20 -4.25
C ALA A 38 -0.06 -15.89 -5.66
N TYR A 39 -0.12 -14.63 -6.09
CA TYR A 39 0.27 -14.24 -7.45
C TYR A 39 1.70 -13.68 -7.56
N LEU A 40 2.21 -13.04 -6.50
CA LEU A 40 3.50 -12.33 -6.51
C LEU A 40 4.48 -12.80 -5.42
N GLY A 41 4.08 -13.72 -4.54
CA GLY A 41 4.94 -14.20 -3.45
C GLY A 41 5.11 -13.21 -2.29
N TRP A 42 4.34 -12.12 -2.26
CA TRP A 42 4.45 -11.11 -1.21
C TRP A 42 4.21 -11.69 0.18
N THR A 43 4.92 -11.20 1.20
CA THR A 43 4.90 -11.77 2.55
C THR A 43 4.47 -10.73 3.58
N ILE A 44 3.64 -11.13 4.55
CA ILE A 44 3.16 -10.23 5.59
C ILE A 44 4.30 -9.94 6.57
N ALA A 45 4.73 -8.68 6.62
CA ALA A 45 5.74 -8.15 7.52
C ALA A 45 5.12 -7.41 8.73
N GLY A 46 3.82 -7.11 8.69
CA GLY A 46 3.12 -6.49 9.80
C GLY A 46 1.64 -6.19 9.55
N PHE A 47 1.00 -5.67 10.59
CA PHE A 47 -0.40 -5.27 10.62
C PHE A 47 -0.55 -3.88 11.24
N TYR A 48 -1.43 -3.05 10.69
CA TYR A 48 -1.75 -1.74 11.22
C TYR A 48 -3.25 -1.63 11.49
N ASN A 49 -3.63 -1.30 12.71
CA ASN A 49 -5.03 -1.18 13.13
C ASN A 49 -5.49 0.29 13.25
N TYR A 50 -4.89 1.19 12.48
CA TYR A 50 -5.09 2.65 12.54
C TYR A 50 -4.60 3.35 13.82
N THR A 51 -4.15 2.60 14.83
CA THR A 51 -3.63 3.16 16.09
C THR A 51 -2.23 2.66 16.42
N THR A 52 -1.95 1.40 16.12
CA THR A 52 -0.74 0.68 16.48
C THR A 52 -0.27 -0.13 15.27
N LEU A 53 1.01 0.01 14.95
CA LEU A 53 1.69 -0.82 13.97
C LEU A 53 2.38 -1.99 14.70
N TYR A 54 2.06 -3.21 14.30
CA TYR A 54 2.73 -4.43 14.73
C TYR A 54 3.53 -4.98 13.55
N HIS A 55 4.86 -4.96 13.63
CA HIS A 55 5.70 -5.39 12.50
C HIS A 55 6.97 -6.11 12.98
N ASP A 56 7.62 -6.81 12.05
CA ASP A 56 8.96 -7.35 12.28
C ASP A 56 9.95 -6.21 12.59
N PRO A 57 10.61 -6.19 13.76
CA PRO A 57 11.53 -5.13 14.14
C PRO A 57 12.78 -5.05 13.25
N GLN A 58 13.04 -6.05 12.41
CA GLN A 58 14.16 -6.07 11.46
C GLN A 58 13.81 -5.39 10.12
N ILE A 59 12.54 -5.06 9.88
CA ILE A 59 12.06 -4.47 8.64
C ILE A 59 11.65 -3.02 8.89
N ASP A 60 12.19 -2.07 8.10
CA ASP A 60 11.71 -0.69 8.09
C ASP A 60 10.31 -0.66 7.43
N PRO A 61 9.25 -0.23 8.13
CA PRO A 61 7.91 -0.14 7.56
C PRO A 61 7.81 0.72 6.29
N LEU A 62 8.75 1.65 6.08
CA LEU A 62 8.79 2.49 4.89
C LEU A 62 9.34 1.77 3.65
N ASP A 63 9.95 0.60 3.82
CA ASP A 63 10.41 -0.27 2.73
C ASP A 63 9.37 -1.36 2.38
N CYS A 64 8.24 -1.41 3.12
CA CYS A 64 7.12 -2.29 2.83
C CYS A 64 6.11 -1.66 1.87
N THR A 65 5.38 -2.52 1.17
CA THR A 65 4.13 -2.11 0.50
C THR A 65 2.96 -2.17 1.46
N TRP A 66 2.19 -1.10 1.54
CA TRP A 66 1.03 -0.98 2.41
C TRP A 66 -0.22 -1.36 1.64
N VAL A 67 -0.91 -2.41 2.09
CA VAL A 67 -2.07 -3.00 1.41
C VAL A 67 -3.32 -2.73 2.24
N ASP A 68 -4.39 -2.29 1.58
CA ASP A 68 -5.64 -1.87 2.21
C ASP A 68 -5.49 -0.65 3.14
N LEU A 69 -4.45 0.14 2.90
CA LEU A 69 -4.05 1.26 3.77
C LEU A 69 -3.53 2.40 2.91
N ASP A 70 -4.05 3.61 3.12
CA ASP A 70 -3.62 4.81 2.41
C ASP A 70 -2.46 5.50 3.14
N ILE A 71 -1.24 5.26 2.67
CA ILE A 71 -0.01 5.81 3.25
C ILE A 71 0.60 6.83 2.30
N TYR A 72 0.80 8.06 2.79
CA TYR A 72 1.27 9.20 2.00
C TYR A 72 2.75 9.52 2.29
N HIS A 73 3.62 8.53 2.11
CA HIS A 73 5.06 8.71 2.29
C HIS A 73 5.81 8.40 0.97
N PRO A 74 6.75 9.25 0.52
CA PRO A 74 7.38 9.11 -0.80
C PRO A 74 8.22 7.83 -0.98
N ARG A 75 8.64 7.21 0.13
CA ARG A 75 9.35 5.91 0.12
C ARG A 75 8.40 4.71 0.10
N ALA A 76 7.17 4.87 0.57
CA ALA A 76 6.26 3.74 0.79
C ALA A 76 5.34 3.53 -0.44
N GLY A 77 5.27 2.29 -0.93
CA GLY A 77 4.20 1.87 -1.83
C GLY A 77 2.90 1.70 -1.06
N SER A 78 1.77 2.13 -1.60
CA SER A 78 0.47 1.99 -0.97
C SER A 78 -0.60 1.61 -2.01
N ILE A 79 -1.41 0.60 -1.66
CA ILE A 79 -2.58 0.14 -2.37
C ILE A 79 -3.75 0.31 -1.41
N GLY A 80 -4.48 1.43 -1.51
CA GLY A 80 -5.65 1.74 -0.69
C GLY A 80 -6.91 1.94 -1.52
N HIS A 81 -8.05 2.02 -0.86
CA HIS A 81 -9.36 2.19 -1.51
C HIS A 81 -10.23 3.29 -0.89
N HIS A 82 -9.75 4.00 0.15
CA HIS A 82 -10.55 5.08 0.73
C HIS A 82 -10.69 6.21 -0.28
N VAL A 83 -11.93 6.65 -0.48
CA VAL A 83 -12.21 7.80 -1.35
C VAL A 83 -11.82 9.07 -0.60
N LEU A 84 -10.70 9.66 -1.00
CA LEU A 84 -10.11 10.84 -0.34
C LEU A 84 -10.64 12.16 -0.90
N LYS A 85 -11.28 12.11 -2.08
CA LYS A 85 -11.82 13.26 -2.80
C LYS A 85 -13.26 12.98 -3.20
N VAL A 86 -14.14 13.95 -2.98
CA VAL A 86 -15.51 13.90 -3.51
C VAL A 86 -15.55 14.50 -4.91
N SER A 87 -14.68 15.48 -5.18
CA SER A 87 -14.52 16.19 -6.45
C SER A 87 -13.06 16.21 -6.93
N PRO A 88 -12.79 16.23 -8.25
CA PRO A 88 -11.43 16.37 -8.78
C PRO A 88 -10.69 17.63 -8.29
N ALA A 89 -11.42 18.69 -7.97
CA ALA A 89 -10.88 19.95 -7.48
C ALA A 89 -10.44 19.88 -6.00
N ASP A 90 -10.87 18.85 -5.25
CA ASP A 90 -10.54 18.74 -3.84
C ASP A 90 -9.04 18.51 -3.67
N THR A 91 -8.45 19.28 -2.76
CA THR A 91 -7.09 19.02 -2.27
C THR A 91 -7.19 17.92 -1.23
N VAL A 92 -6.65 16.74 -1.53
CA VAL A 92 -6.21 15.83 -0.46
C VAL A 92 -5.03 16.52 0.20
N PRO A 93 -4.89 16.50 1.53
CA PRO A 93 -3.69 17.00 2.21
C PRO A 93 -2.45 16.51 1.47
N SER A 94 -1.83 17.43 0.73
CA SER A 94 -0.66 17.10 -0.06
C SER A 94 0.51 16.99 0.88
N TYR A 95 1.39 16.06 0.57
CA TYR A 95 2.79 16.12 0.96
C TYR A 95 3.32 17.56 0.83
N ALA A 96 3.65 18.21 1.95
CA ALA A 96 4.52 19.37 1.93
C ALA A 96 5.96 18.83 1.81
N MET A 97 6.55 18.90 0.61
CA MET A 97 8.01 18.84 0.47
C MET A 97 8.57 20.05 1.22
N PRO A 98 9.51 19.89 2.17
CA PRO A 98 10.55 20.90 2.32
C PRO A 98 11.37 21.02 1.04
#